data_AF-A0AAJ4JN00-F1
#
_entry.id   AF-A0AAJ4JN00-F1
#
_cell.length_a   1.000
_cell.length_b   1.000
_cell.length_c   1.000
_cell.angle_alpha   90.00
_cell.angle_beta   90.00
_cell.angle_gamma   90.00
#
_symmetry.space_group_name_H-M   'P 1'
#
loop_
_entity.id
_entity.type
_entity.pdbx_description
1 polymer ?
#
loop_
_entity_poly.entity_id
_entity_poly.type
_entity_poly.pdbx_seq_one_letter_code
_entity_poly.pdbx_strand_id
1 'polypeptide(L)' 'MCNTCNNTGGIAYRTSWGIEFKPCPDNHCDFSRDDSDIERLQAWLDSLDRSKSA' A
#
# COMPACT_ATOMS: atom_id res chain seq x y z
N MET A 1 2.71 -0.41 1.90
CA MET A 1 3.90 0.27 2.46
C MET A 1 3.43 1.07 3.68
N CYS A 2 4.27 1.26 4.70
CA CYS A 2 3.82 1.85 5.96
C CYS A 2 3.56 3.35 5.83
N ASN A 3 2.36 3.79 6.22
CA ASN A 3 1.99 5.22 6.25
C ASN A 3 2.89 6.02 7.20
N THR A 4 3.40 5.38 8.25
CA THR A 4 4.27 5.96 9.29
C THR A 4 5.50 6.69 8.73
N CYS A 5 5.95 6.35 7.52
CA CYS A 5 7.02 7.07 6.82
C CYS A 5 6.65 7.40 5.37
N ASN A 6 5.44 7.86 5.09
CA ASN A 6 5.02 8.30 3.74
C ASN A 6 5.39 7.30 2.62
N ASN A 7 5.32 6.00 2.90
CA ASN A 7 5.72 4.94 1.99
C ASN A 7 7.21 4.91 1.55
N THR A 8 8.12 5.64 2.21
CA THR A 8 9.56 5.68 1.83
C THR A 8 10.43 4.64 2.55
N GLY A 9 9.85 3.81 3.43
CA GLY A 9 10.59 2.75 4.17
C GLY A 9 11.53 3.27 5.27
N GLY A 10 11.75 4.58 5.37
CA GLY A 10 12.56 5.24 6.38
C GLY A 10 12.72 6.74 6.11
N ILE A 11 13.42 7.43 7.01
CA ILE A 11 13.63 8.87 6.98
C ILE A 11 15.14 9.15 7.00
N ALA A 12 15.59 10.06 6.13
CA ALA A 12 16.96 10.55 6.12
C ALA A 12 17.06 11.83 6.95
N TYR A 13 17.98 11.84 7.93
CA TYR A 13 18.25 12.97 8.81
C TYR A 13 19.60 13.56 8.47
N ARG A 14 19.67 14.88 8.32
CA ARG A 14 20.94 15.59 8.19
C ARG A 14 21.49 15.87 9.58
N THR A 15 22.68 15.37 9.87
CA THR A 15 23.42 15.60 11.10
C THR A 15 24.64 16.50 10.82
N SER A 16 25.36 16.91 11.85
CA SER A 16 26.62 17.68 11.70
C SER A 16 27.74 16.89 11.03
N TRP A 17 27.63 15.56 10.99
CA TRP A 17 28.65 14.63 10.47
C TRP A 17 28.23 13.93 9.18
N GLY A 18 26.98 14.11 8.70
CA GLY A 18 26.54 13.51 7.43
C GLY A 18 25.03 13.39 7.27
N ILE A 19 24.61 12.40 6.49
CA ILE A 19 23.22 11.99 6.34
C ILE A 19 23.08 10.62 6.99
N GLU A 20 22.20 10.51 7.97
CA GLU A 20 21.86 9.26 8.65
C GLU A 20 20.50 8.77 8.15
N PHE A 21 20.42 7.51 7.74
CA PHE A 21 19.16 6.87 7.40
C PHE A 21 18.63 6.11 8.61
N LYS A 22 17.44 6.46 9.10
CA LYS A 22 16.73 5.61 10.07
C LYS A 22 15.59 4.86 9.39
N PRO A 23 15.55 3.52 9.51
CA PRO A 23 14.45 2.75 8.98
C PRO A 23 13.16 3.14 9.70
N CYS A 24 12.03 3.02 8.99
CA CYS A 24 10.73 3.26 9.60
C CYS A 24 10.48 2.17 10.66
N PRO A 25 10.00 2.53 11.87
CA PRO A 25 9.58 1.52 12.84
C PRO A 25 8.44 0.68 12.26
N ASP A 26 8.67 -0.64 12.16
CA ASP A 26 7.77 -1.62 11.51
C ASP A 26 6.50 -1.91 12.34
N ASN A 27 6.47 -1.39 13.57
CA ASN A 27 5.56 -1.78 14.63
C ASN A 27 4.11 -1.27 14.43
N HIS A 28 3.91 -0.34 13.49
CA HIS A 28 2.61 0.26 13.15
C HIS A 28 2.41 0.36 11.64
N CYS A 29 3.00 -0.58 10.90
CA CYS A 29 2.68 -0.73 9.49
C CYS A 29 1.30 -1.37 9.40
N ASP A 30 0.25 -0.54 9.43
CA ASP A 30 -1.07 -0.93 8.98
C ASP A 30 -0.94 -1.29 7.50
N PHE A 31 -0.59 -2.55 7.22
CA PHE A 31 -0.67 -3.12 5.91
C PHE A 31 -2.16 -3.24 5.60
N SER A 32 -2.76 -2.12 5.19
CA SER A 32 -4.07 -2.14 4.56
C SER A 32 -3.87 -2.85 3.24
N ARG A 33 -4.30 -4.10 3.17
CA ARG A 33 -4.33 -4.85 1.92
C ARG A 33 -5.24 -4.09 0.96
N ASP A 34 -4.67 -3.55 -0.10
CA ASP A 34 -5.44 -2.86 -1.13
C ASP A 34 -6.10 -3.90 -2.03
N ASP A 35 -7.30 -4.32 -1.64
CA ASP A 35 -8.10 -5.31 -2.37
C ASP A 35 -8.95 -4.68 -3.49
N SER A 36 -8.78 -3.38 -3.78
CA SER A 36 -9.60 -2.66 -4.76
C SER A 36 -9.55 -3.28 -6.17
N ASP A 37 -8.41 -3.82 -6.58
CA ASP A 37 -8.28 -4.52 -7.85
C ASP A 37 -9.02 -5.86 -7.86
N ILE A 38 -9.05 -6.57 -6.72
CA ILE A 38 -9.83 -7.80 -6.57
C ILE A 38 -11.32 -7.48 -6.65
N GLU A 39 -11.77 -6.44 -5.95
CA GLU A 39 -13.16 -5.98 -5.99
C GLU A 39 -13.59 -5.56 -7.40
N ARG A 40 -12.72 -4.86 -8.15
CA ARG A 40 -12.98 -4.48 -9.55
C ARG A 40 -13.08 -5.69 -10.47
N LEU A 41 -12.20 -6.68 -10.32
CA LEU A 41 -12.24 -7.91 -11.10
C LEU A 41 -13.50 -8.72 -10.82
N GLN A 42 -13.92 -8.79 -9.55
CA GLN A 42 -15.15 -9.47 -9.17
C GLN A 42 -16.38 -8.80 -9.78
N ALA A 43 -16.47 -7.46 -9.70
CA ALA A 43 -17.56 -6.71 -10.30
C ALA A 43 -17.64 -6.88 -11.83
N TRP A 44 -16.49 -6.98 -12.51
CA TRP A 44 -16.44 -7.25 -13.94
C TRP A 44 -16.93 -8.65 -14.29
N LEU A 45 -16.50 -9.68 -13.54
CA LEU A 45 -16.98 -11.05 -13.72
C LEU A 45 -18.50 -11.15 -13.54
N ASP A 46 -19.04 -10.52 -12.50
CA ASP A 46 -20.48 -10.51 -12.22
C ASP A 46 -21.28 -9.84 -13.35
N SER A 47 -20.71 -8.80 -13.99
CA SER A 47 -21.34 -8.14 -15.14
C SER A 47 -21.41 -9.04 -16.39
N LEU A 48 -20.38 -9.85 -16.62
CA LEU A 48 -20.34 -10.78 -17.74
C LEU A 48 -21.35 -11.91 -17.56
N ASP A 49 -21.48 -12.43 -16.35
CA ASP A 49 -22.38 -13.55 -16.06
C ASP A 49 -23.86 -13.15 -16.24
N ARG A 50 -24.20 -11.91 -15.82
CA ARG A 50 -25.52 -11.31 -16.08
C ARG A 50 -25.80 -11.13 -17.57
N SER A 51 -24.78 -10.75 -18.36
CA SER A 51 -24.94 -10.56 -19.81
C SER A 51 -25.11 -11.86 -20.60
N LYS A 52 -24.62 -12.99 -20.07
CA LYS A 52 -24.79 -14.33 -20.68
C LYS A 52 -26.11 -15.00 -20.32
N SER A 53 -26.74 -14.56 -19.23
CA SER A 53 -27.99 -15.13 -18.71
C SER A 53 -29.25 -14.44 -19.27
N ALA A 54 -29.07 -13.42 -20.12
CA ALA A 54 -30.13 -12.70 -20.84
C ALA A 54 -30.16 -13.14 -22.32
#